data_AF-A0A972TR39-F1
#
_entry.id   AF-A0A972TR39-F1
#
_cell.length_a   1.000
_cell.length_b   1.000
_cell.length_c   1.000
_cell.angle_alpha   90.00
_cell.angle_beta   90.00
_cell.angle_gamma   90.00
#
_symmetry.space_group_name_H-M   'P 1'
#
loop_
_entity.id
_entity.type
_entity.pdbx_description
1 polymer ?
#
loop_
_entity_poly.entity_id
_entity_poly.type
_entity_poly.pdbx_seq_one_letter_code
_entity_poly.pdbx_strand_id
1 'polypeptide(L)'
;MVRPERAAAEALARKRLVEGRTGSQGYFDRGHTMSVKQISITLDNTPGQFLSVSEFLGNEGINIRAISVADTSDVSTVRFVTDDPQKTVNVLQSHGYTVRVKDVLAVEIPDHPGALQAVLKPLRESSINVLYLYTFLGRGASGQPIVIMGVDRAEDAVEVLKKNWVTTFGNEIYAL
;
A
#
# COMPACT_ATOMS: atom_id res chain seq x y z
N MET A 1 2.67 18.94 -33.70
CA MET A 1 1.36 19.13 -33.05
C MET A 1 1.18 18.01 -32.03
N VAL A 2 1.43 18.30 -30.74
CA VAL A 2 1.37 17.27 -29.68
C VAL A 2 -0.11 17.03 -29.33
N ARG A 3 -0.54 15.76 -29.31
CA ARG A 3 -1.94 15.39 -29.05
C ARG A 3 -2.37 15.87 -27.66
N PRO A 4 -3.54 16.50 -27.51
CA PRO A 4 -3.99 17.14 -26.25
C PRO A 4 -4.05 16.19 -25.04
N GLU A 5 -4.18 14.88 -25.26
CA GLU A 5 -4.17 13.86 -24.20
C GLU A 5 -2.82 13.71 -23.46
N ARG A 6 -1.69 13.94 -24.15
CA ARG A 6 -0.36 13.87 -23.51
C ARG A 6 -0.09 15.07 -22.59
N ALA A 7 -0.57 16.26 -22.98
CA ALA A 7 -0.45 17.46 -22.16
C ALA A 7 -1.29 17.37 -20.87
N ALA A 8 -2.48 16.74 -20.93
CA ALA A 8 -3.31 16.50 -19.77
C ALA A 8 -2.69 15.49 -18.79
N ALA A 9 -2.11 14.40 -19.30
CA ALA A 9 -1.41 13.41 -18.49
C ALA A 9 -0.15 13.98 -17.80
N GLU A 10 0.62 14.82 -18.51
CA GLU A 10 1.80 15.51 -17.94
C GLU A 10 1.41 16.58 -16.92
N ALA A 11 0.32 17.32 -17.15
CA ALA A 11 -0.21 18.29 -16.19
C ALA A 11 -0.71 17.60 -14.91
N LEU A 12 -1.37 16.45 -15.02
CA LEU A 12 -1.83 15.65 -13.88
C LEU A 12 -0.64 15.03 -13.12
N ALA A 13 0.39 14.56 -13.82
CA ALA A 13 1.61 14.05 -13.21
C ALA A 13 2.39 15.14 -12.47
N ARG A 14 2.50 16.35 -13.05
CA ARG A 14 3.12 17.51 -12.40
C ARG A 14 2.32 17.99 -11.19
N LYS A 15 0.98 18.00 -11.26
CA LYS A 15 0.12 18.36 -10.12
C LYS A 15 0.29 17.39 -8.95
N ARG A 16 0.37 16.08 -9.22
CA ARG A 16 0.67 15.03 -8.22
C ARG A 16 2.08 15.15 -7.61
N LEU A 17 3.06 15.61 -8.38
CA LEU A 17 4.44 15.85 -7.90
C LEU A 17 4.55 17.09 -6.99
N VAL A 18 3.73 18.12 -7.21
CA VAL A 18 3.70 19.31 -6.35
C VAL A 18 2.93 19.03 -5.04
N GLU A 19 1.84 18.26 -5.10
CA GLU A 19 1.06 17.86 -3.91
C GLU A 19 1.83 16.92 -2.97
N GLY A 20 2.87 16.22 -3.45
CA GLY A 20 3.72 15.34 -2.65
C GLY A 20 4.77 16.04 -1.76
N ARG A 21 4.95 17.36 -1.86
CA ARG A 21 6.05 18.09 -1.19
C ARG A 21 5.70 18.75 0.14
N THR A 22 4.44 18.80 0.57
CA THR A 22 4.03 19.65 1.72
C THR A 22 3.06 19.03 2.72
N GLY A 23 2.99 17.69 2.88
CA GLY A 23 2.03 17.18 3.87
C GLY A 23 2.08 15.71 4.24
N SER A 24 3.26 15.12 4.48
CA SER A 24 3.31 13.80 5.12
C SER A 24 2.60 13.85 6.48
N GLN A 25 2.93 14.82 7.34
CA GLN A 25 2.33 14.96 8.67
C GLN A 25 0.79 15.02 8.64
N GLY A 26 0.21 15.91 7.83
CA GLY A 26 -1.25 16.03 7.72
C GLY A 26 -1.94 14.84 7.03
N TYR A 27 -1.21 14.00 6.30
CA TYR A 27 -1.77 12.80 5.67
C TYR A 27 -2.04 11.69 6.70
N PHE A 28 -1.15 11.52 7.68
CA PHE A 28 -1.32 10.53 8.75
C PHE A 28 -2.33 10.98 9.82
N ASP A 29 -2.53 12.29 9.99
CA ASP A 29 -3.55 12.85 10.91
C ASP A 29 -4.99 12.72 10.39
N ARG A 30 -5.20 12.44 9.09
CA ARG A 30 -6.52 12.14 8.52
C ARG A 30 -6.93 10.71 8.90
N GLY A 31 -7.40 10.57 10.13
CA GLY A 31 -7.83 9.33 10.78
C GLY A 31 -8.95 8.57 10.08
N HIS A 32 -8.64 7.94 8.95
CA HIS A 32 -9.45 6.85 8.41
C HIS A 32 -9.02 5.58 9.11
N THR A 33 -9.62 5.33 10.28
CA THR A 33 -9.36 4.20 11.19
C THR A 33 -9.44 2.82 10.55
N MET A 34 -9.96 2.72 9.33
CA MET A 34 -10.18 1.46 8.60
C MET A 34 -9.27 1.28 7.37
N SER A 35 -8.28 2.16 7.15
CA SER A 35 -7.36 2.08 6.01
C SER A 35 -5.91 1.94 6.46
N VAL A 36 -5.18 1.03 5.81
CA VAL A 36 -3.76 0.78 6.07
C VAL A 36 -2.93 1.66 5.14
N LYS A 37 -1.84 2.22 5.66
CA LYS A 37 -0.93 3.08 4.89
C LYS A 37 0.12 2.20 4.21
N GLN A 38 0.02 2.08 2.90
CA GLN A 38 1.08 1.52 2.07
C GLN A 38 2.06 2.63 1.69
N ILE A 39 3.35 2.33 1.82
CA ILE A 39 4.45 3.18 1.38
C ILE A 39 5.04 2.55 0.12
N SER A 40 5.37 3.40 -0.85
CA SER A 40 6.03 2.94 -2.07
C SER A 40 7.15 3.85 -2.51
N ILE A 41 8.22 3.22 -2.99
CA ILE A 41 9.42 3.84 -3.53
C ILE A 41 9.77 3.18 -4.87
N THR A 42 10.59 3.87 -5.67
CA THR A 42 11.16 3.30 -6.89
C THR A 42 12.64 3.04 -6.64
N LEU A 43 13.11 1.85 -7.00
CA LEU A 43 14.51 1.44 -6.91
C LEU A 43 15.04 1.08 -8.29
N ASP A 44 16.30 1.37 -8.53
CA ASP A 44 17.01 0.80 -9.69
C ASP A 44 17.22 -0.69 -9.48
N ASN A 45 17.12 -1.49 -10.55
CA ASN A 45 17.38 -2.93 -10.48
C ASN A 45 18.88 -3.23 -10.51
N THR A 46 19.58 -2.75 -9.49
CA THR A 46 21.01 -3.01 -9.30
C THR A 46 21.26 -3.67 -7.93
N PRO A 47 22.28 -4.53 -7.81
CA PRO A 47 22.59 -5.20 -6.55
C PRO A 47 22.76 -4.20 -5.40
N GLY A 48 22.13 -4.47 -4.26
CA GLY A 48 22.29 -3.69 -3.04
C GLY A 48 21.23 -2.60 -2.81
N GLN A 49 20.48 -2.16 -3.82
CA GLN A 49 19.47 -1.10 -3.65
C GLN A 49 18.42 -1.46 -2.59
N PHE A 50 17.91 -2.70 -2.65
CA PHE A 50 16.94 -3.18 -1.67
C PHE A 50 17.56 -3.37 -0.28
N LEU A 51 18.83 -3.79 -0.21
CA LEU A 51 19.55 -3.95 1.06
C LEU A 51 19.67 -2.60 1.78
N SER A 52 20.06 -1.54 1.07
CA SER A 52 20.16 -0.20 1.66
C SER A 52 18.83 0.26 2.28
N VAL A 53 17.71 0.03 1.59
CA VAL A 53 16.37 0.31 2.15
C VAL A 53 16.14 -0.50 3.43
N SER A 54 16.42 -1.79 3.41
CA SER A 54 16.25 -2.66 4.58
C SER A 54 17.13 -2.23 5.75
N GLU A 55 18.37 -1.80 5.50
CA GLU A 55 19.29 -1.31 6.53
C GLU A 55 18.81 -0.01 7.16
N PHE A 56 18.33 0.95 6.36
CA PHE A 56 17.80 2.21 6.89
C PHE A 56 16.59 1.99 7.81
N LEU A 57 15.67 1.09 7.41
CA LEU A 57 14.51 0.76 8.25
C LEU A 57 14.93 -0.01 9.51
N GLY A 58 15.80 -1.01 9.37
CA GLY A 58 16.27 -1.82 10.49
C GLY A 58 17.05 -1.03 11.54
N ASN A 59 17.91 -0.11 11.11
CA ASN A 59 18.67 0.77 12.02
C ASN A 59 17.75 1.67 12.86
N GLU A 60 16.56 1.95 12.34
CA GLU A 60 15.53 2.75 13.01
C GLU A 60 14.51 1.90 13.77
N GLY A 61 14.72 0.58 13.86
CA GLY A 61 13.83 -0.34 14.55
C GLY A 61 12.45 -0.47 13.89
N ILE A 62 12.35 -0.21 12.58
CA ILE A 62 11.12 -0.32 11.81
C ILE A 62 11.02 -1.72 11.24
N ASN A 63 9.93 -2.43 11.53
CA ASN A 63 9.68 -3.75 10.98
C ASN A 63 8.82 -3.69 9.70
N ILE A 64 9.16 -4.50 8.71
CA ILE A 64 8.35 -4.67 7.50
C ILE A 64 7.27 -5.72 7.79
N ARG A 65 6.01 -5.32 7.63
CA ARG A 65 4.84 -6.15 7.92
C ARG A 65 4.21 -6.75 6.65
N ALA A 66 4.33 -6.06 5.52
CA ALA A 66 3.96 -6.58 4.21
C ALA A 66 4.86 -6.00 3.14
N ILE A 67 5.10 -6.74 2.06
CA ILE A 67 5.97 -6.31 0.97
C ILE A 67 5.51 -6.86 -0.37
N SER A 68 5.63 -6.04 -1.41
CA SER A 68 5.48 -6.43 -2.80
C SER A 68 6.44 -5.63 -3.67
N VAL A 69 7.03 -6.29 -4.66
CA VAL A 69 7.83 -5.65 -5.68
C VAL A 69 7.12 -5.85 -7.01
N ALA A 70 6.88 -4.76 -7.74
CA ALA A 70 6.48 -4.80 -9.13
C ALA A 70 7.63 -4.25 -9.97
N ASP A 71 8.31 -5.13 -10.68
CA ASP A 71 9.51 -4.83 -11.45
C ASP A 71 9.21 -4.56 -12.93
N THR A 72 10.10 -3.79 -13.52
CA THR A 72 10.36 -3.72 -14.96
C THR A 72 11.83 -4.07 -15.18
N SER A 73 12.39 -3.97 -16.39
CA SER A 73 13.83 -4.27 -16.60
C SER A 73 14.74 -3.36 -15.77
N ASP A 74 14.46 -2.07 -15.74
CA ASP A 74 15.41 -1.06 -15.27
C ASP A 74 15.13 -0.63 -13.83
N VAL A 75 13.84 -0.58 -13.46
CA VAL A 75 13.39 -0.10 -12.15
C VAL A 75 12.29 -0.99 -11.58
N SER A 76 12.24 -1.01 -10.25
CA SER A 76 11.20 -1.67 -9.47
C SER A 76 10.41 -0.68 -8.65
N THR A 77 9.08 -0.82 -8.64
CA THR A 77 8.24 -0.18 -7.63
C THR A 77 8.10 -1.13 -6.46
N VAL A 78 8.69 -0.75 -5.33
CA VAL A 78 8.53 -1.46 -4.07
C VAL A 78 7.36 -0.86 -3.31
N ARG A 79 6.49 -1.73 -2.79
CA ARG A 79 5.40 -1.41 -1.88
C ARG A 79 5.65 -2.14 -0.57
N PHE A 80 5.51 -1.45 0.56
CA PHE A 80 5.54 -2.10 1.86
C PHE A 80 4.54 -1.45 2.82
N VAL A 81 4.11 -2.25 3.79
CA VAL A 81 3.46 -1.80 5.01
C VAL A 81 4.45 -2.09 6.14
N THR A 82 4.68 -1.10 6.99
CA THR A 82 5.57 -1.19 8.16
C THR A 82 4.78 -1.00 9.44
N ASP A 83 5.38 -1.31 10.59
CA ASP A 83 4.81 -1.07 11.91
C ASP A 83 4.75 0.41 12.30
N ASP A 84 5.61 1.24 11.74
CA ASP A 84 5.54 2.70 11.86
C ASP A 84 5.61 3.37 10.48
N PRO A 85 4.45 3.55 9.81
CA PRO A 85 4.41 4.16 8.49
C PRO A 85 4.93 5.61 8.47
N GLN A 86 4.64 6.40 9.50
CA GLN A 86 5.06 7.80 9.55
C GLN A 86 6.59 7.90 9.70
N LYS A 87 7.18 7.09 10.60
CA LYS A 87 8.63 7.02 10.74
C LYS A 87 9.30 6.49 9.47
N THR A 88 8.71 5.50 8.83
CA THR A 88 9.20 4.94 7.55
C THR A 88 9.28 6.00 6.46
N VAL A 89 8.25 6.84 6.30
CA VAL A 89 8.27 7.94 5.34
C VAL A 89 9.42 8.90 5.65
N ASN A 90 9.57 9.30 6.92
CA ASN A 90 10.59 10.25 7.34
C ASN A 90 12.01 9.72 7.07
N VAL A 91 12.28 8.45 7.41
CA VAL A 91 13.57 7.79 7.19
C VAL A 91 13.89 7.69 5.71
N LEU A 92 12.94 7.23 4.89
CA LEU A 92 13.18 7.09 3.45
C LEU A 92 13.41 8.46 2.79
N GLN A 93 12.66 9.49 3.19
CA GLN A 93 12.84 10.84 2.69
C GLN A 93 14.19 11.45 3.12
N SER A 94 14.65 11.21 4.35
CA SER A 94 15.97 11.69 4.81
C SER A 94 17.13 11.05 4.05
N HIS A 95 16.93 9.84 3.52
CA HIS A 95 17.89 9.15 2.64
C HIS A 95 17.68 9.44 1.14
N GLY A 96 16.84 10.42 0.78
CA GLY A 96 16.69 10.92 -0.59
C GLY A 96 15.70 10.16 -1.46
N TYR A 97 14.93 9.22 -0.92
CA TYR A 97 13.89 8.53 -1.69
C TYR A 97 12.67 9.41 -1.92
N THR A 98 12.13 9.37 -3.14
CA THR A 98 10.79 9.90 -3.40
C THR A 98 9.75 8.88 -2.96
N VAL A 99 9.03 9.22 -1.90
CA VAL A 99 8.05 8.33 -1.26
C VAL A 99 6.63 8.68 -1.69
N ARG A 100 5.82 7.66 -1.98
CA ARG A 100 4.37 7.78 -2.17
C ARG A 100 3.64 6.97 -1.10
N VAL A 101 2.66 7.59 -0.44
CA VAL A 101 1.77 6.92 0.50
C VAL A 101 0.40 6.74 -0.15
N LYS A 102 -0.21 5.56 0.02
CA LYS A 102 -1.54 5.24 -0.48
C LYS A 102 -2.32 4.45 0.57
N ASP A 103 -3.62 4.71 0.65
CA ASP A 103 -4.54 3.93 1.47
C ASP A 103 -4.90 2.62 0.76
N VAL A 104 -4.75 1.52 1.49
CA VAL A 104 -5.02 0.15 1.06
C VAL A 104 -5.82 -0.58 2.13
N LEU A 105 -6.43 -1.70 1.75
CA LEU A 105 -7.19 -2.56 2.65
C LEU A 105 -6.25 -3.65 3.18
N ALA A 106 -6.41 -4.01 4.44
CA ALA A 106 -5.92 -5.29 4.95
C ALA A 106 -7.11 -6.21 5.17
N VAL A 107 -7.08 -7.39 4.54
CA VAL A 107 -8.23 -8.28 4.45
C VAL A 107 -7.82 -9.68 4.87
N GLU A 108 -8.54 -10.26 5.84
CA GLU A 108 -8.37 -11.67 6.19
C GLU A 108 -9.00 -12.55 5.12
N ILE A 109 -8.30 -13.61 4.70
CA ILE A 109 -8.78 -14.53 3.66
C ILE A 109 -8.67 -15.96 4.16
N PRO A 110 -9.72 -16.80 3.99
CA PRO A 110 -9.62 -18.21 4.32
C PRO A 110 -8.52 -18.93 3.53
N ASP A 111 -7.79 -19.84 4.17
CA ASP A 111 -6.70 -20.60 3.53
C ASP A 111 -7.18 -21.92 2.91
N HIS A 112 -7.95 -21.83 1.81
CA HIS A 112 -8.36 -22.98 1.02
C HIS A 112 -8.61 -22.62 -0.46
N PRO A 113 -8.62 -23.61 -1.38
CA PRO A 113 -8.90 -23.35 -2.80
C PRO A 113 -10.19 -22.56 -3.00
N GLY A 114 -10.11 -21.50 -3.81
CA GLY A 114 -11.25 -20.63 -4.15
C GLY A 114 -11.66 -19.61 -3.08
N ALA A 115 -11.03 -19.60 -1.89
CA ALA A 115 -11.42 -18.73 -0.78
C ALA A 115 -11.40 -17.22 -1.11
N LEU A 116 -10.47 -16.78 -1.96
CA LEU A 116 -10.37 -15.39 -2.40
C LEU A 116 -11.67 -14.88 -3.06
N GLN A 117 -12.51 -15.77 -3.60
CA GLN A 117 -13.81 -15.40 -4.16
C GLN A 117 -14.76 -14.78 -3.14
N ALA A 118 -14.64 -15.12 -1.85
CA ALA A 118 -15.44 -14.53 -0.78
C ALA A 118 -15.20 -13.02 -0.65
N VAL A 119 -13.99 -12.56 -0.97
CA VAL A 119 -13.61 -11.14 -0.99
C VAL A 119 -13.93 -10.50 -2.35
N LEU A 120 -13.61 -11.19 -3.45
CA LEU A 120 -13.71 -10.59 -4.79
C LEU A 120 -15.15 -10.44 -5.32
N LYS A 121 -16.08 -11.35 -4.97
CA LYS A 121 -17.46 -11.27 -5.46
C LYS A 121 -18.19 -10.01 -4.98
N PRO A 122 -18.19 -9.66 -3.67
CA PRO A 122 -18.79 -8.42 -3.19
C PRO A 122 -18.24 -7.16 -3.84
N LEU A 123 -16.92 -7.10 -4.04
CA LEU A 123 -16.25 -5.95 -4.67
C LEU A 123 -16.71 -5.78 -6.13
N ARG A 124 -16.76 -6.87 -6.89
CA ARG A 124 -17.27 -6.87 -8.28
C ARG A 124 -18.73 -6.42 -8.35
N GLU A 125 -19.59 -6.94 -7.48
CA GLU A 125 -21.02 -6.57 -7.44
C GLU A 125 -21.23 -5.09 -7.11
N SER A 126 -20.28 -4.50 -6.38
CA SER A 126 -20.26 -3.07 -6.07
C SER A 126 -19.47 -2.23 -7.09
N SER A 127 -19.03 -2.82 -8.20
CA SER A 127 -18.20 -2.20 -9.25
C SER A 127 -16.89 -1.60 -8.73
N ILE A 128 -16.25 -2.25 -7.75
CA ILE A 128 -14.95 -1.85 -7.18
C ILE A 128 -13.86 -2.68 -7.83
N ASN A 129 -12.87 -2.02 -8.41
CA ASN A 129 -11.77 -2.70 -9.08
C ASN A 129 -10.62 -2.98 -8.11
N VAL A 130 -10.15 -4.23 -8.10
CA VAL A 130 -8.91 -4.61 -7.40
C VAL A 130 -7.73 -4.37 -8.35
N LEU A 131 -6.86 -3.42 -7.97
CA LEU A 131 -5.73 -3.00 -8.80
C LEU A 131 -4.50 -3.89 -8.58
N TYR A 132 -4.31 -4.34 -7.35
CA TYR A 132 -3.23 -5.25 -6.95
C TYR A 132 -3.52 -5.84 -5.57
N LEU A 133 -2.89 -6.96 -5.26
CA LEU A 133 -2.90 -7.57 -3.93
C LEU A 133 -1.53 -8.19 -3.63
N TYR A 134 -1.18 -8.26 -2.35
CA TYR A 134 0.04 -8.93 -1.89
C TYR A 134 -0.11 -9.39 -0.44
N THR A 135 0.79 -10.27 0.01
CA THR A 135 0.68 -10.91 1.32
C THR A 135 1.17 -10.02 2.45
N PHE A 136 0.46 -10.07 3.57
CA PHE A 136 0.96 -9.65 4.86
C PHE A 136 1.79 -10.80 5.47
N LEU A 137 2.90 -10.47 6.13
CA LEU A 137 3.83 -11.48 6.68
C LEU A 137 3.32 -12.09 7.99
N GLY A 138 2.51 -11.36 8.75
CA GLY A 138 1.84 -11.87 9.95
C GLY A 138 0.53 -12.60 9.67
N ARG A 139 -0.12 -13.06 10.74
CA ARG A 139 -1.47 -13.65 10.70
C ARG A 139 -2.35 -12.96 11.73
N GLY A 140 -3.66 -12.92 11.45
CA GLY A 140 -4.64 -12.45 12.42
C GLY A 140 -4.80 -13.43 13.58
N ALA A 141 -5.58 -13.04 14.59
CA ALA A 141 -5.84 -13.89 15.76
C ALA A 141 -6.51 -15.25 15.40
N SER A 142 -7.23 -15.31 14.28
CA SER A 142 -7.83 -16.54 13.74
C SER A 142 -6.83 -17.51 13.13
N GLY A 143 -5.58 -17.08 12.92
CA GLY A 143 -4.56 -17.83 12.20
C GLY A 143 -4.73 -17.81 10.68
N GLN A 144 -5.70 -17.09 10.14
CA GLN A 144 -5.89 -16.98 8.70
C GLN A 144 -4.88 -15.98 8.07
N PRO A 145 -4.52 -16.19 6.79
CA PRO A 145 -3.73 -15.24 6.02
C PRO A 145 -4.40 -13.87 5.92
N ILE A 146 -3.57 -12.83 5.96
CA ILE A 146 -3.99 -11.45 5.67
C ILE A 146 -3.36 -11.05 4.33
N VAL A 147 -4.13 -10.39 3.48
CA VAL A 147 -3.61 -9.75 2.27
C VAL A 147 -3.80 -8.24 2.35
N ILE A 148 -2.86 -7.53 1.75
CA ILE A 148 -2.99 -6.10 1.48
C ILE A 148 -3.54 -5.94 0.07
N MET A 149 -4.59 -5.14 -0.07
CA MET A 149 -5.33 -4.96 -1.32
C MET A 149 -5.43 -3.48 -1.69
N GLY A 150 -4.88 -3.13 -2.85
CA GLY A 150 -5.07 -1.83 -3.46
C GLY A 150 -6.29 -1.83 -4.36
N VAL A 151 -7.27 -1.00 -4.05
CA VAL A 151 -8.49 -0.80 -4.86
C VAL A 151 -8.55 0.61 -5.42
N ASP A 152 -9.50 0.85 -6.33
CA ASP A 152 -9.82 2.18 -6.86
C ASP A 152 -10.67 3.03 -5.91
N ARG A 153 -11.51 2.40 -5.09
CA ARG A 153 -12.38 3.04 -4.08
C ARG A 153 -12.26 2.36 -2.71
N ALA A 154 -11.26 2.77 -1.93
CA ALA A 154 -10.89 2.10 -0.66
C ALA A 154 -11.97 2.24 0.42
N GLU A 155 -12.51 3.43 0.61
CA GLU A 155 -13.56 3.67 1.63
C GLU A 155 -14.82 2.85 1.35
N ASP A 156 -15.32 2.89 0.11
CA ASP A 156 -16.47 2.07 -0.32
C ASP A 156 -16.21 0.56 -0.13
N ALA A 157 -14.98 0.11 -0.42
CA ALA A 157 -14.61 -1.29 -0.35
C ALA A 157 -14.65 -1.82 1.09
N VAL A 158 -14.18 -1.05 2.08
CA VAL A 158 -14.28 -1.42 3.49
C VAL A 158 -15.74 -1.70 3.86
N GLU A 159 -16.65 -0.79 3.50
CA GLU A 159 -18.06 -0.90 3.86
C GLU A 159 -18.75 -2.08 3.15
N VAL A 160 -18.38 -2.35 1.89
CA VAL A 160 -18.84 -3.53 1.15
C VAL A 160 -18.36 -4.83 1.81
N LEU A 161 -17.08 -4.91 2.18
CA LEU A 161 -16.50 -6.11 2.79
C LEU A 161 -17.11 -6.39 4.17
N LYS A 162 -17.28 -5.36 5.00
CA LYS A 162 -17.96 -5.48 6.31
C LYS A 162 -19.39 -6.01 6.19
N LYS A 163 -20.18 -5.48 5.23
CA LYS A 163 -21.56 -5.95 4.97
C LYS A 163 -21.62 -7.42 4.55
N ASN A 164 -20.51 -7.96 4.03
CA ASN A 164 -20.39 -9.34 3.60
C ASN A 164 -19.59 -10.21 4.60
N TRP A 165 -19.44 -9.75 5.86
CA TRP A 165 -18.77 -10.48 6.95
C TRP A 165 -17.30 -10.82 6.66
N VAL A 166 -16.64 -10.04 5.82
CA VAL A 166 -15.20 -10.16 5.57
C VAL A 166 -14.47 -9.31 6.60
N THR A 167 -13.56 -9.95 7.34
CA THR A 167 -12.70 -9.26 8.32
C THR A 167 -11.71 -8.35 7.62
N THR A 168 -11.72 -7.07 7.99
CA THR A 168 -10.75 -6.06 7.55
C THR A 168 -10.02 -5.48 8.74
N PHE A 169 -8.74 -5.15 8.57
CA PHE A 169 -7.92 -4.54 9.62
C PHE A 169 -7.66 -3.06 9.35
N GLY A 170 -7.64 -2.28 10.42
CA GLY A 170 -7.19 -0.88 10.46
C GLY A 170 -5.76 -0.76 10.98
N ASN A 171 -5.54 0.21 11.88
CA ASN A 171 -4.22 0.52 12.45
C ASN A 171 -3.64 -0.61 13.31
N GLU A 172 -4.48 -1.53 13.82
CA GLU A 172 -4.04 -2.67 14.61
C GLU A 172 -3.08 -3.59 13.85
N ILE A 173 -3.10 -3.57 12.52
CA ILE A 173 -2.18 -4.37 11.71
C ILE A 173 -0.71 -3.99 11.89
N TYR A 174 -0.43 -2.75 12.31
CA TYR A 174 0.93 -2.29 12.55
C TYR A 174 1.58 -2.97 13.76
N ALA A 175 0.75 -3.47 14.69
CA ALA A 175 1.20 -4.17 15.89
C ALA A 175 1.31 -5.70 15.72
N LEU A 176 0.71 -6.27 14.65
CA LEU A 176 0.76 -7.71 14.34
C LEU A 176 2.12 -8.11 13.77
#